data_AF-A0A1B7W3V5-F1
#
_entry.id   AF-A0A1B7W3V5-F1
#
_cell.length_a   1.000
_cell.length_b   1.000
_cell.length_c   1.000
_cell.angle_alpha   90.00
_cell.angle_beta   90.00
_cell.angle_gamma   90.00
#
_symmetry.space_group_name_H-M   'P 1'
#
loop_
_entity.id
_entity.type
_entity.pdbx_description
1 polymer ?
#
loop_
_entity_poly.entity_id
_entity_poly.type
_entity_poly.pdbx_seq_one_letter_code
_entity_poly.pdbx_strand_id
1 'polypeptide(L)'
;WMPGEVAENTKNSLLTVNTLTETVYMIFHGDLPTDTDYLDSEQIREVLQTSLRKNLDIRGKVIKSTDMVIQGYPGIELLVQHSDGSQGQYQAYIVRRRLYLIGARTKDELTTEASNFFDSFRIYPSRIVNDN
;
A
#
# COMPACT_ATOMS: atom_id res chain seq x y z
N TRP A 1 -7.85 3.23 11.65
CA TRP A 1 -7.07 3.25 12.90
C TRP A 1 -5.86 2.38 12.66
N MET A 2 -4.65 2.84 12.99
CA MET A 2 -3.45 2.02 12.79
C MET A 2 -3.34 1.00 13.93
N PRO A 3 -3.14 -0.30 13.65
CA PRO A 3 -2.89 -1.27 14.70
C PRO A 3 -1.47 -1.15 15.26
N GLY A 4 -1.26 -1.56 16.50
CA GLY A 4 0.07 -1.55 17.13
C GLY A 4 0.61 -0.17 17.51
N GLU A 5 1.88 -0.13 17.87
CA GLU A 5 2.59 1.07 18.32
C GLU A 5 3.31 1.77 17.16
N VAL A 6 3.38 3.10 17.20
CA VAL A 6 4.03 3.89 16.14
C VAL A 6 5.54 3.69 16.20
N ALA A 7 6.10 3.18 15.11
CA ALA A 7 7.55 3.06 14.90
C ALA A 7 8.10 4.24 14.08
N GLU A 8 7.33 4.73 13.11
CA GLU A 8 7.70 5.88 12.29
C GLU A 8 6.45 6.69 11.93
N ASN A 9 6.54 8.02 11.99
CA ASN A 9 5.48 8.93 11.58
C ASN A 9 6.11 10.16 10.93
N THR A 10 6.10 10.21 9.60
CA THR A 10 6.58 11.34 8.82
C THR A 10 5.43 11.98 8.04
N LYS A 11 5.75 13.04 7.29
CA LYS A 11 4.78 13.67 6.37
C LYS A 11 4.22 12.69 5.34
N ASN A 12 4.99 11.68 4.93
CA ASN A 12 4.68 10.82 3.78
C ASN A 12 4.56 9.33 4.14
N SER A 13 4.86 8.96 5.38
CA SER A 13 4.88 7.57 5.83
C SER A 13 4.37 7.45 7.26
N LEU A 14 3.68 6.34 7.54
CA LEU A 14 3.30 5.93 8.88
C LEU A 14 3.52 4.43 9.00
N LEU A 15 4.39 4.04 9.93
CA LEU A 15 4.68 2.65 10.23
C LEU A 15 4.33 2.36 11.68
N THR A 16 3.64 1.25 11.89
CA THR A 16 3.33 0.74 13.22
C THR A 16 3.70 -0.73 13.34
N VAL A 17 3.98 -1.17 14.56
CA VAL A 17 4.36 -2.55 14.85
C VAL A 17 3.45 -3.09 15.93
N ASN A 18 2.79 -4.21 15.65
CA ASN A 18 2.15 -5.02 16.68
C ASN A 18 3.12 -6.12 17.11
N THR A 19 3.65 -6.00 18.32
CA THR A 19 4.64 -6.94 18.87
C THR A 19 4.04 -8.29 19.24
N LEU A 20 2.73 -8.37 19.50
CA LEU A 20 2.06 -9.63 19.83
C LEU A 20 1.92 -10.54 18.61
N THR A 21 1.70 -9.95 17.44
CA THR A 21 1.49 -10.66 16.17
C THR A 21 2.70 -10.55 15.24
N GLU A 22 3.80 -9.97 15.71
CA GLU A 22 5.01 -9.66 14.94
C GLU A 22 4.69 -9.02 13.57
N THR A 23 3.65 -8.16 13.54
CA THR A 23 3.14 -7.59 12.29
C THR A 23 3.51 -6.12 12.17
N VAL A 24 4.09 -5.77 11.02
CA VAL A 24 4.39 -4.39 10.64
C VAL A 24 3.32 -3.88 9.70
N TYR A 25 2.68 -2.78 10.06
CA TYR A 25 1.72 -2.06 9.22
C TYR A 25 2.36 -0.81 8.65
N MET A 26 2.04 -0.52 7.41
CA MET A 26 2.71 0.50 6.60
C MET A 26 1.68 1.29 5.81
N ILE A 27 1.78 2.61 5.85
CA ILE A 27 1.13 3.51 4.91
C ILE A 27 2.21 4.43 4.36
N PHE A 28 2.27 4.56 3.04
CA PHE A 28 3.09 5.55 2.34
C PHE A 28 2.23 6.28 1.33
N HIS A 29 2.53 7.56 1.12
CA HIS A 29 1.93 8.30 0.01
C HIS A 29 2.90 9.33 -0.58
N GLY A 30 2.68 9.67 -1.84
CA GLY A 30 3.47 10.67 -2.53
C GLY A 30 2.78 11.15 -3.80
N ASP A 31 3.09 12.36 -4.21
CA ASP A 31 2.53 12.92 -5.43
C ASP A 31 3.34 12.44 -6.64
N LEU A 32 2.61 12.07 -7.70
CA LEU A 32 3.15 11.70 -8.98
C LEU A 32 3.41 12.95 -9.84
N PRO A 33 4.39 12.89 -10.75
CA PRO A 33 4.57 13.91 -11.78
C PRO A 33 3.26 14.18 -12.55
N THR A 34 3.11 15.39 -13.09
CA THR A 34 1.93 15.85 -13.86
C THR A 34 1.59 14.98 -15.06
N ASP A 35 2.55 14.22 -15.56
CA ASP A 35 2.46 13.46 -16.80
C ASP A 35 1.87 12.07 -16.57
N THR A 36 0.83 11.93 -15.73
CA THR A 36 0.23 10.61 -15.43
C THR A 36 -1.25 10.50 -15.85
N ASP A 37 -1.86 11.59 -16.31
CA ASP A 37 -3.26 11.63 -16.72
C ASP A 37 -3.55 10.87 -18.04
N TYR A 38 -2.52 10.46 -18.78
CA TYR A 38 -2.66 9.72 -20.05
C TYR A 38 -2.59 8.19 -19.91
N LEU A 39 -2.32 7.68 -18.70
CA LEU A 39 -2.08 6.26 -18.50
C LEU A 39 -3.38 5.45 -18.61
N ASP A 40 -3.38 4.39 -19.40
CA ASP A 40 -4.46 3.41 -19.41
C ASP A 40 -4.38 2.46 -18.19
N SER A 41 -5.35 1.56 -18.05
CA SER A 41 -5.45 0.66 -16.91
C SER A 41 -4.26 -0.29 -16.76
N GLU A 42 -3.67 -0.77 -17.85
CA GLU A 42 -2.51 -1.66 -17.81
C GLU A 42 -1.26 -0.88 -17.38
N GLN A 43 -1.08 0.32 -17.94
CA GLN A 43 0.03 1.20 -17.57
C GLN A 43 -0.05 1.63 -16.10
N ILE A 44 -1.25 1.95 -15.60
CA ILE A 44 -1.47 2.24 -14.17
C ILE A 44 -1.05 1.05 -13.31
N ARG A 45 -1.40 -0.17 -13.73
CA ARG A 45 -1.03 -1.39 -13.00
C ARG A 45 0.47 -1.56 -12.91
N GLU A 46 1.19 -1.38 -14.01
CA GLU A 46 2.66 -1.46 -14.03
C GLU A 46 3.31 -0.41 -13.11
N VAL A 47 2.78 0.82 -13.12
CA VAL A 47 3.22 1.90 -12.21
C VAL A 47 3.00 1.50 -10.75
N LEU A 48 1.82 0.96 -10.43
CA LEU A 48 1.49 0.53 -9.08
C LEU A 48 2.39 -0.62 -8.59
N GLN A 49 2.57 -1.66 -9.41
CA GLN A 49 3.45 -2.78 -9.09
C GLN A 49 4.90 -2.35 -8.90
N THR A 50 5.40 -1.48 -9.78
CA THR A 50 6.76 -0.94 -9.69
C THR A 50 6.92 -0.10 -8.43
N SER A 51 5.92 0.72 -8.11
CA SER A 51 5.92 1.58 -6.93
C SER A 51 5.91 0.77 -5.63
N LEU A 52 5.11 -0.29 -5.55
CA LEU A 52 5.11 -1.23 -4.42
C LEU A 52 6.51 -1.83 -4.23
N ARG A 53 7.10 -2.38 -5.29
CA ARG A 53 8.44 -3.00 -5.23
C ARG A 53 9.54 -2.02 -4.81
N LYS A 54 9.50 -0.79 -5.31
CA LYS A 54 10.52 0.24 -5.04
C LYS A 54 10.42 0.79 -3.62
N ASN A 55 9.21 1.07 -3.12
CA ASN A 55 9.04 1.82 -1.88
C ASN A 55 8.89 0.94 -0.64
N LEU A 56 8.39 -0.29 -0.78
CA LEU A 56 8.18 -1.20 0.36
C LEU A 56 9.25 -2.28 0.47
N ASP A 57 10.37 -2.12 -0.25
CA ASP A 57 11.48 -3.08 -0.39
C ASP A 57 10.98 -4.52 -0.53
N ILE A 58 9.98 -4.71 -1.39
CA ILE A 58 9.33 -6.00 -1.59
C ILE A 58 10.29 -6.93 -2.33
N ARG A 59 11.16 -7.59 -1.55
CA ARG A 59 12.02 -8.68 -2.01
C ARG A 59 11.32 -9.99 -1.68
N GLY A 60 10.77 -10.62 -2.71
CA GLY A 60 9.98 -11.83 -2.52
C GLY A 60 9.27 -12.27 -3.80
N LYS A 61 8.64 -13.44 -3.72
CA LYS A 61 7.81 -13.98 -4.78
C LYS A 61 6.40 -13.45 -4.62
N VAL A 62 5.87 -12.79 -5.65
CA VAL A 62 4.44 -12.48 -5.74
C VAL A 62 3.68 -13.78 -5.92
N ILE A 63 2.87 -14.14 -4.92
CA ILE A 63 2.02 -15.35 -4.92
C ILE A 63 0.69 -15.05 -5.60
N LYS A 64 0.16 -13.85 -5.40
CA LYS A 64 -1.10 -13.39 -6.00
C LYS A 64 -1.00 -11.91 -6.34
N SER A 65 -1.60 -11.55 -7.48
CA SER A 65 -1.82 -10.16 -7.89
C SER A 65 -3.30 -10.02 -8.25
N THR A 66 -3.96 -9.00 -7.75
CA THR A 66 -5.40 -8.80 -7.94
C THR A 66 -5.68 -7.34 -8.21
N ASP A 67 -6.35 -7.07 -9.33
CA ASP A 67 -6.78 -5.72 -9.65
C ASP A 67 -7.97 -5.36 -8.78
N MET A 68 -7.98 -4.12 -8.31
CA MET A 68 -9.01 -3.62 -7.41
C MET A 68 -9.39 -2.19 -7.74
N VAL A 69 -10.57 -1.79 -7.27
CA VAL A 69 -11.07 -0.43 -7.43
C VAL A 69 -11.55 0.06 -6.08
N ILE A 70 -11.06 1.21 -5.66
CA ILE A 70 -11.50 1.88 -4.43
C ILE A 70 -12.14 3.22 -4.80
N GLN A 71 -13.44 3.36 -4.54
CA GLN A 71 -14.18 4.60 -4.85
C GLN A 71 -14.02 5.09 -6.30
N GLY A 72 -13.91 4.16 -7.25
CA GLY A 72 -13.71 4.46 -8.68
C GLY A 72 -12.25 4.67 -9.10
N TYR A 73 -11.30 4.63 -8.17
CA TYR A 73 -9.87 4.74 -8.46
C TYR A 73 -9.22 3.36 -8.64
N PRO A 74 -8.36 3.19 -9.66
CA PRO A 74 -7.67 1.95 -9.91
C PRO A 74 -6.64 1.66 -8.81
N GLY A 75 -6.53 0.37 -8.47
CA GLY A 75 -5.57 -0.14 -7.52
C GLY A 75 -5.15 -1.56 -7.82
N ILE A 76 -4.17 -2.02 -7.05
CA ILE A 76 -3.69 -3.40 -7.09
C ILE A 76 -3.44 -3.90 -5.68
N GLU A 77 -3.74 -5.17 -5.48
CA GLU A 77 -3.32 -5.94 -4.31
C GLU A 77 -2.29 -6.98 -4.70
N LEU A 78 -1.20 -7.08 -3.94
CA LEU A 78 -0.18 -8.09 -4.05
C LEU A 78 -0.09 -8.90 -2.75
N LEU A 79 -0.13 -10.23 -2.87
CA LEU A 79 0.28 -11.16 -1.82
C LEU A 79 1.71 -11.63 -2.13
N VAL A 80 2.61 -11.47 -1.17
CA VAL A 80 4.05 -11.71 -1.36
C VAL A 80 4.55 -12.67 -0.28
N GLN A 81 5.32 -13.66 -0.73
CA GLN A 81 6.15 -14.49 0.15
C GLN A 81 7.58 -13.96 0.10
N HIS A 82 8.08 -13.44 1.22
CA HIS A 82 9.44 -12.92 1.33
C HIS A 82 10.46 -14.04 1.52
N SER A 83 11.73 -13.73 1.23
CA SER A 83 12.84 -14.70 1.32
C SER A 83 13.16 -15.15 2.74
N ASP A 84 12.77 -14.37 3.75
CA ASP A 84 12.93 -14.70 5.17
C ASP A 84 11.77 -15.56 5.71
N GLY A 85 10.83 -15.95 4.85
CA GLY A 85 9.65 -16.74 5.23
C GLY A 85 8.43 -15.91 5.63
N SER A 86 8.58 -14.59 5.81
CA SER A 86 7.44 -13.72 6.12
C SER A 86 6.47 -13.56 4.96
N GLN A 87 5.20 -13.28 5.28
CA GLN A 87 4.15 -12.97 4.32
C GLN A 87 3.80 -11.48 4.35
N GLY A 88 3.53 -10.92 3.17
CA GLY A 88 3.11 -9.54 3.01
C GLY A 88 1.86 -9.43 2.15
N GLN A 89 0.89 -8.63 2.59
CA GLN A 89 -0.19 -8.12 1.76
C GLN A 89 0.03 -6.64 1.53
N TYR A 90 -0.07 -6.22 0.28
CA TYR A 90 0.21 -4.86 -0.12
C TYR A 90 -0.86 -4.36 -1.07
N GLN A 91 -1.37 -3.16 -0.82
CA GLN A 91 -2.33 -2.49 -1.68
C GLN A 91 -1.72 -1.19 -2.17
N ALA A 92 -1.97 -0.85 -3.43
CA ALA A 92 -1.56 0.43 -3.99
C ALA A 92 -2.66 1.04 -4.85
N TYR A 93 -2.78 2.36 -4.79
CA TYR A 93 -3.82 3.12 -5.46
C TYR A 93 -3.26 4.40 -6.07
N ILE A 94 -3.77 4.78 -7.25
CA ILE A 94 -3.57 6.11 -7.81
C ILE A 94 -4.87 6.88 -7.68
N VAL A 95 -4.86 7.95 -6.88
CA VAL A 95 -6.00 8.82 -6.66
C VAL A 95 -5.65 10.20 -7.17
N ARG A 96 -6.24 10.57 -8.31
CA ARG A 96 -5.82 11.78 -9.06
C ARG A 96 -4.31 11.66 -9.33
N ARG A 97 -3.49 12.54 -8.76
CA ARG A 97 -2.03 12.54 -8.88
C ARG A 97 -1.32 12.02 -7.63
N ARG A 98 -2.01 11.38 -6.68
CA ARG A 98 -1.37 10.86 -5.47
C ARG A 98 -1.34 9.34 -5.47
N LEU A 99 -0.15 8.79 -5.33
CA LEU A 99 0.10 7.39 -5.05
C LEU A 99 -0.12 7.14 -3.55
N TYR A 100 -0.88 6.09 -3.25
CA TYR A 100 -1.01 5.53 -1.91
C TYR A 100 -0.52 4.10 -1.92
N LEU A 101 0.34 3.74 -0.97
CA LEU A 101 0.80 2.38 -0.74
C LEU A 101 0.46 1.98 0.69
N ILE A 102 -0.07 0.78 0.86
CA ILE A 102 -0.51 0.26 2.14
C ILE A 102 0.04 -1.16 2.24
N GLY A 103 0.51 -1.56 3.41
CA GLY A 103 1.01 -2.91 3.58
C GLY A 103 0.87 -3.43 5.00
N ALA A 104 0.76 -4.74 5.10
CA ALA A 104 0.91 -5.50 6.33
C ALA A 104 1.91 -6.63 6.05
N ARG A 105 2.97 -6.73 6.85
CA ARG A 105 3.95 -7.81 6.77
C ARG A 105 4.06 -8.49 8.11
N THR A 106 3.95 -9.81 8.12
CA THR A 106 4.03 -10.63 9.33
C THR A 106 4.89 -11.84 9.07
N LYS A 107 5.54 -12.35 10.11
CA LYS A 107 6.36 -13.57 10.03
C LYS A 107 5.52 -14.81 9.71
N ASP A 108 4.29 -14.84 10.22
CA ASP A 108 3.38 -15.97 10.10
C ASP A 108 2.26 -15.67 9.08
N GLU A 109 1.01 -15.95 9.45
CA GLU A 109 -0.16 -15.74 8.60
C GLU A 109 -0.81 -14.37 8.86
N LEU A 110 -1.37 -13.78 7.80
CA LEU A 110 -2.15 -12.54 7.91
C LEU A 110 -3.35 -12.74 8.83
N THR A 111 -3.50 -11.82 9.80
CA THR A 111 -4.52 -11.91 10.85
C THR A 111 -5.79 -11.13 10.49
N THR A 112 -6.88 -11.36 11.24
CA THR A 112 -8.09 -10.53 11.15
C THR A 112 -7.81 -9.05 11.41
N GLU A 113 -6.82 -8.72 12.25
CA GLU A 113 -6.39 -7.34 12.47
C GLU A 113 -5.85 -6.71 11.17
N ALA A 114 -5.10 -7.46 10.37
CA ALA A 114 -4.63 -7.00 9.07
C ALA A 114 -5.80 -6.76 8.10
N SER A 115 -6.79 -7.66 8.06
CA SER A 115 -8.01 -7.45 7.25
C SER A 115 -8.74 -6.17 7.67
N ASN A 116 -8.96 -5.98 8.97
CA ASN A 116 -9.60 -4.77 9.51
C ASN A 116 -8.80 -3.49 9.20
N PHE A 117 -7.47 -3.57 9.20
CA PHE A 117 -6.61 -2.46 8.83
C PHE A 117 -6.87 -2.01 7.39
N PHE A 118 -6.82 -2.93 6.42
CA PHE A 118 -7.11 -2.61 5.01
C PHE A 118 -8.55 -2.11 4.84
N ASP A 119 -9.53 -2.75 5.47
CA ASP A 119 -10.94 -2.36 5.41
C ASP A 119 -11.22 -0.99 6.03
N SER A 120 -10.33 -0.50 6.91
CA SER A 120 -10.44 0.83 7.51
C SER A 120 -9.91 1.95 6.62
N PHE A 121 -9.18 1.62 5.55
CA PHE A 121 -8.57 2.64 4.70
C PHE A 121 -9.64 3.43 3.94
N ARG A 122 -9.54 4.76 4.00
CA ARG A 122 -10.45 5.68 3.32
C ARG A 122 -9.64 6.75 2.63
N ILE A 123 -10.02 7.02 1.38
CA ILE A 123 -9.44 8.08 0.58
C ILE A 123 -10.34 9.31 0.69
N TYR A 124 -9.73 10.48 0.77
CA TYR A 124 -10.43 11.76 0.80
C TYR A 124 -9.91 12.64 -0.35
N PRO A 125 -10.40 12.43 -1.59
CA PRO A 125 -9.84 13.11 -2.77
C PRO A 125 -9.91 14.65 -2.68
N SER A 126 -10.88 15.19 -1.92
CA SER A 126 -11.02 16.64 -1.69
C SER A 126 -9.88 17.28 -0.90
N ARG A 127 -9.04 16.47 -0.23
CA ARG A 127 -7.88 16.93 0.55
C ARG A 127 -6.56 16.84 -0.23
N ILE A 128 -6.59 16.34 -1.46
CA ILE A 128 -5.43 16.33 -2.35
C ILE A 128 -5.37 17.71 -3.02
N VAL A 129 -4.56 18.60 -2.45
CA VAL A 129 -4.32 19.93 -3.03
C VAL A 129 -3.38 19.74 -4.23
N ASN A 130 -3.83 20.16 -5.42
CA ASN A 130 -2.93 20.33 -6.55
C ASN A 130 -2.15 21.61 -6.29
N ASP A 131 -0.90 21.51 -5.85
CA ASP A 131 0.01 22.65 -5.95
C ASP A 131 0.22 22.89 -7.46
N ASN A 132 -0.32 24.02 -7.94
CA ASN A 132 -0.15 24.53 -9.30
C ASN A 132 1.26 25.08 -9.50
#